data_AF-A0A060Z7K2-F1
#
_entry.id   AF-A0A060Z7K2-F1
#
_cell.length_a   1.000
_cell.length_b   1.000
_cell.length_c   1.000
_cell.angle_alpha   90.00
_cell.angle_beta   90.00
_cell.angle_gamma   90.00
#
_symmetry.space_group_name_H-M   'P 1'
#
loop_
_entity.id
_entity.type
_entity.pdbx_description
1 polymer ?
#
loop_
_entity_poly.entity_id
_entity_poly.type
_entity_poly.pdbx_seq_one_letter_code
_entity_poly.pdbx_strand_id
1 'polypeptide(L)'
;MMLLSLLLRLSQWEILIYVNHRCFSGPYLNKGRIAELPQAVGPGKCTLVLKEVLSMLINAAYKPGRVLRELQDVEDQHWDCHEETLKAKYKGKTYRSSIRIVRLAEQIPDFCRKVCGKLQCCPNLFSPVQVTGQCPESCSMQTKTKYSECV
;
A
#
# COMPACT_ATOMS: atom_id res chain seq x y z
N MET A 1 -2.92 -14.00 -34.43
CA MET A 1 -2.60 -12.65 -33.91
C MET A 1 -3.65 -12.15 -32.90
N MET A 2 -4.97 -12.33 -33.12
CA MET A 2 -6.01 -11.86 -32.18
C MET A 2 -5.97 -12.48 -30.77
N LEU A 3 -5.68 -13.78 -30.61
CA LEU A 3 -5.57 -14.43 -29.30
C LEU A 3 -4.38 -13.90 -28.48
N LEU A 4 -3.23 -13.63 -29.11
CA LEU A 4 -2.06 -13.08 -28.43
C LEU A 4 -2.34 -11.65 -27.93
N SER A 5 -3.03 -10.83 -28.74
CA SER A 5 -3.47 -9.49 -28.34
C SER A 5 -4.58 -9.51 -27.28
N LEU A 6 -5.45 -10.52 -27.26
CA LEU A 6 -6.44 -10.70 -26.20
C LEU A 6 -5.78 -11.14 -24.89
N LEU A 7 -4.83 -12.07 -24.95
CA LEU A 7 -4.03 -12.51 -23.80
C LEU A 7 -3.17 -11.38 -23.25
N LEU A 8 -2.50 -10.59 -24.10
CA LEU A 8 -1.76 -9.39 -23.71
C LEU A 8 -2.67 -8.30 -23.13
N ARG A 9 -3.89 -8.14 -23.65
CA ARG A 9 -4.91 -7.25 -23.07
C ARG A 9 -5.45 -7.78 -21.75
N LEU A 10 -5.59 -9.10 -21.57
CA LEU A 10 -6.08 -9.69 -20.32
C LEU A 10 -5.00 -9.62 -19.22
N SER A 11 -3.72 -9.82 -19.56
CA SER A 11 -2.58 -9.65 -18.65
C SER A 11 -2.32 -8.18 -18.28
N GLN A 12 -2.83 -7.21 -19.05
CA GLN A 12 -2.67 -5.77 -18.80
C GLN A 12 -3.47 -5.25 -17.59
N TRP A 13 -4.39 -6.05 -17.05
CA TRP A 13 -5.26 -5.67 -15.91
C TRP A 13 -4.91 -6.39 -14.60
N GLU A 14 -3.95 -7.31 -14.66
CA GLU A 14 -3.51 -8.09 -13.52
C GLU A 14 -2.25 -7.48 -12.92
N ILE A 15 -2.33 -7.14 -11.64
CA ILE A 15 -1.24 -6.49 -10.92
C ILE A 15 -0.78 -7.42 -9.81
N LEU A 16 0.51 -7.37 -9.51
CA LEU A 16 1.12 -8.05 -8.38
C LEU A 16 1.80 -6.99 -7.51
N ILE A 17 1.45 -6.95 -6.24
CA ILE A 17 2.05 -6.03 -5.27
C ILE A 17 2.84 -6.84 -4.27
N TYR A 18 4.12 -6.51 -4.12
CA TYR A 18 4.99 -7.08 -3.12
C TYR A 18 4.89 -6.30 -1.81
N VAL A 19 4.93 -7.00 -0.69
CA VAL A 19 5.13 -6.42 0.64
C VAL A 19 6.57 -6.73 1.06
N ASN A 20 7.47 -5.77 0.90
CA ASN A 20 8.89 -5.96 1.15
C ASN A 20 9.18 -5.82 2.65
N HIS A 21 8.98 -6.90 3.42
CA HIS A 21 9.02 -6.89 4.90
C HIS A 21 10.32 -6.37 5.53
N ARG A 22 11.43 -6.41 4.79
CA ARG A 22 12.73 -5.89 5.24
C ARG A 22 12.81 -4.37 5.15
N CYS A 23 11.93 -3.73 4.41
CA CYS A 23 11.87 -2.27 4.32
C CYS A 23 11.37 -1.64 5.62
N PHE A 24 11.74 -0.39 5.85
CA PHE A 24 11.29 0.39 6.99
C PHE A 24 9.76 0.55 6.99
N SER A 25 9.10 0.12 8.07
CA SER A 25 7.63 0.12 8.19
C SER A 25 7.03 1.42 8.74
N GLY A 26 7.86 2.41 9.09
CA GLY A 26 7.37 3.69 9.59
C GLY A 26 6.76 3.63 11.00
N PRO A 27 6.22 4.76 11.48
CA PRO A 27 5.63 4.87 12.81
C PRO A 27 4.17 4.40 12.87
N TYR A 28 3.48 4.31 11.73
CA TYR A 28 2.06 3.93 11.67
C TYR A 28 1.85 2.41 11.74
N LEU A 29 2.79 1.64 11.18
CA LEU A 29 2.65 0.20 10.99
C LEU A 29 3.45 -0.59 12.01
N ASN A 30 2.88 -1.69 12.49
CA ASN A 30 3.57 -2.59 13.41
C ASN A 30 4.50 -3.53 12.61
N LYS A 31 5.82 -3.37 12.79
CA LYS A 31 6.84 -4.20 12.12
C LYS A 31 6.61 -5.71 12.24
N GLY A 32 6.19 -6.19 13.41
CA GLY A 32 5.91 -7.62 13.63
C GLY A 32 4.74 -8.09 12.77
N ARG A 33 3.63 -7.34 12.79
CA ARG A 33 2.46 -7.66 11.96
C ARG A 33 2.74 -7.54 10.46
N ILE A 34 3.57 -6.59 10.05
CA ILE A 34 4.00 -6.48 8.65
C ILE A 34 4.79 -7.72 8.22
N ALA A 35 5.64 -8.27 9.09
CA ALA A 35 6.39 -9.49 8.81
C ALA A 35 5.52 -10.77 8.72
N GLU A 36 4.29 -10.71 9.23
CA GLU A 36 3.30 -11.80 9.14
C GLU A 36 2.43 -11.71 7.88
N LEU A 37 2.46 -10.59 7.15
CA LEU A 37 1.70 -10.44 5.91
C LEU A 37 2.26 -11.34 4.80
N PRO A 38 1.46 -11.71 3.78
CA PRO A 38 1.99 -12.36 2.59
C PRO A 38 3.08 -11.50 1.93
N GLN A 39 4.05 -12.16 1.29
CA GLN A 39 5.13 -11.48 0.54
C GLN A 39 4.60 -10.77 -0.71
N ALA A 40 3.48 -11.23 -1.26
CA ALA A 40 2.84 -10.61 -2.42
C ALA A 40 1.32 -10.83 -2.41
N VAL A 41 0.60 -9.94 -3.10
CA VAL A 41 -0.85 -10.01 -3.34
C VAL A 41 -1.11 -9.84 -4.84
N GLY A 42 -1.92 -10.73 -5.39
CA GLY A 42 -2.13 -10.87 -6.85
C GLY A 42 -1.47 -12.15 -7.40
N PRO A 43 -1.38 -12.29 -8.74
CA PRO A 43 -1.88 -11.38 -9.76
C PRO A 43 -3.41 -11.23 -9.72
N GLY A 44 -3.93 -10.03 -9.98
CA GLY A 44 -5.39 -9.80 -10.03
C GLY A 44 -5.78 -8.37 -10.39
N LYS A 45 -7.09 -8.12 -10.48
CA LYS A 45 -7.63 -6.81 -10.86
C LYS A 45 -7.09 -5.69 -9.96
N CYS A 46 -6.62 -4.61 -10.56
CA CYS A 46 -6.00 -3.45 -9.90
C CYS A 46 -6.72 -3.02 -8.60
N THR A 47 -8.01 -2.69 -8.70
CA THR A 47 -8.78 -2.20 -7.55
C THR A 47 -8.95 -3.23 -6.43
N LEU A 48 -9.04 -4.52 -6.76
CA LEU A 48 -9.17 -5.60 -5.78
C LEU A 48 -7.86 -5.85 -5.04
N VAL A 49 -6.75 -5.95 -5.78
CA VAL A 49 -5.42 -6.17 -5.19
C VAL A 49 -5.02 -4.99 -4.31
N LEU A 50 -5.21 -3.74 -4.77
CA LEU A 50 -4.93 -2.57 -3.96
C LEU A 50 -5.82 -2.49 -2.72
N LYS A 51 -7.13 -2.79 -2.84
CA LYS A 51 -8.05 -2.86 -1.70
C LYS A 51 -7.58 -3.86 -0.65
N GLU A 52 -7.15 -5.04 -1.08
CA GLU A 52 -6.65 -6.09 -0.20
C GLU A 52 -5.36 -5.65 0.52
N VAL A 53 -4.39 -5.13 -0.23
CA VAL A 53 -3.13 -4.61 0.33
C VAL A 53 -3.39 -3.50 1.35
N LEU A 54 -4.22 -2.50 1.02
CA LEU A 54 -4.55 -1.42 1.95
C LEU A 54 -5.25 -1.96 3.21
N SER A 55 -6.17 -2.92 3.07
CA SER A 55 -6.84 -3.56 4.20
C SER A 55 -5.86 -4.27 5.13
N MET A 56 -4.87 -4.97 4.57
CA MET A 56 -3.80 -5.61 5.35
C MET A 56 -2.94 -4.58 6.09
N LEU A 57 -2.52 -3.50 5.41
CA LEU A 57 -1.73 -2.43 6.04
C LEU A 57 -2.49 -1.77 7.19
N ILE A 58 -3.78 -1.48 7.00
CA ILE A 58 -4.66 -0.93 8.03
C ILE A 58 -4.73 -1.85 9.24
N ASN A 59 -4.88 -3.16 9.05
CA ASN A 59 -4.95 -4.14 10.14
C ASN A 59 -3.57 -4.38 10.82
N ALA A 60 -2.48 -4.23 10.07
CA ALA A 60 -1.11 -4.27 10.59
C ALA A 60 -0.73 -3.00 11.37
N ALA A 61 -1.56 -1.95 11.36
CA ALA A 61 -1.27 -0.69 12.05
C ALA A 61 -1.35 -0.78 13.58
N TYR A 62 -0.61 0.11 14.27
CA TYR A 62 -0.74 0.30 15.71
C TYR A 62 -2.11 0.91 16.09
N LYS A 63 -2.59 1.83 15.26
CA LYS A 63 -3.89 2.53 15.40
C LYS A 63 -4.58 2.57 14.02
N PRO A 64 -5.35 1.53 13.63
CA PRO A 64 -5.97 1.42 12.31
C PRO A 64 -6.81 2.64 11.89
N GLY A 65 -7.56 3.25 12.82
CA GLY A 65 -8.32 4.47 12.55
C GLY A 65 -7.46 5.69 12.18
N ARG A 66 -6.19 5.74 12.60
CA ARG A 66 -5.27 6.80 12.16
C ARG A 66 -4.81 6.54 10.72
N VAL A 67 -4.44 5.31 10.39
CA VAL A 67 -4.07 4.93 9.02
C VAL A 67 -5.21 5.18 8.05
N LEU A 68 -6.45 4.80 8.40
CA LEU A 68 -7.63 5.10 7.59
C LEU A 68 -7.74 6.59 7.23
N ARG A 69 -7.47 7.50 8.18
CA ARG A 69 -7.49 8.96 7.93
C ARG A 69 -6.38 9.40 6.98
N GLU A 70 -5.14 8.97 7.20
CA GLU A 70 -4.02 9.32 6.30
C GLU A 70 -4.26 8.88 4.85
N LEU A 71 -4.93 7.73 4.67
CA LEU A 71 -5.27 7.21 3.34
C LEU A 71 -6.36 8.01 2.63
N GLN A 72 -7.19 8.77 3.34
CA GLN A 72 -8.19 9.66 2.71
C GLN A 72 -7.53 10.83 1.99
N ASP A 73 -6.36 11.25 2.47
CA ASP A 73 -5.59 12.37 1.90
C ASP A 73 -4.62 11.91 0.79
N VAL A 74 -4.72 10.66 0.34
CA VAL A 74 -3.95 10.13 -0.79
C VAL A 74 -4.70 10.46 -2.08
N GLU A 75 -4.25 11.51 -2.76
CA GLU A 75 -4.84 11.93 -4.02
C GLU A 75 -3.80 12.49 -5.01
N ASP A 76 -4.19 12.49 -6.28
CA ASP A 76 -3.56 13.22 -7.37
C ASP A 76 -4.66 13.69 -8.32
N GLN A 77 -4.53 14.90 -8.86
CA GLN A 77 -5.52 15.47 -9.77
C GLN A 77 -5.63 14.68 -11.09
N HIS A 78 -4.55 14.01 -11.51
CA HIS A 78 -4.48 13.29 -12.77
C HIS A 78 -4.83 11.80 -12.62
N TRP A 79 -5.13 11.33 -11.41
CA TRP A 79 -5.45 9.93 -11.20
C TRP A 79 -6.90 9.60 -11.52
N ASP A 80 -7.05 8.46 -12.20
CA ASP A 80 -8.34 7.86 -12.42
C ASP A 80 -8.63 6.87 -11.29
N CYS A 81 -9.52 7.28 -10.38
CA CYS A 81 -9.78 6.56 -9.15
C CYS A 81 -11.22 6.04 -9.06
N HIS A 82 -11.36 4.95 -8.31
CA HIS A 82 -12.61 4.45 -7.77
C HIS A 82 -12.65 4.67 -6.26
N GLU A 83 -13.78 5.07 -5.71
CA GLU A 83 -13.96 5.22 -4.26
C GLU A 83 -14.27 3.85 -3.63
N GLU A 84 -13.45 3.44 -2.67
CA GLU A 84 -13.61 2.19 -1.93
C GLU A 84 -13.74 2.46 -0.43
N THR A 85 -14.76 1.87 0.18
CA THR A 85 -14.94 1.93 1.62
C THR A 85 -14.12 0.83 2.30
N LEU A 86 -13.06 1.20 3.03
CA LEU A 86 -12.28 0.29 3.87
C LEU A 86 -12.72 0.36 5.32
N LYS A 87 -12.55 -0.74 6.05
CA LYS A 87 -13.00 -0.90 7.44
C LYS A 87 -11.92 -1.55 8.30
N ALA A 88 -11.88 -1.19 9.56
CA ALA A 88 -11.03 -1.81 10.56
C ALA A 88 -11.74 -1.94 11.90
N LYS A 89 -11.40 -2.99 12.66
CA LYS A 89 -11.82 -3.12 14.06
C LYS A 89 -10.61 -2.88 14.97
N TYR A 90 -10.77 -2.01 15.95
CA TYR A 90 -9.70 -1.72 16.92
C TYR A 90 -10.29 -1.36 18.28
N LYS A 91 -9.84 -2.06 19.32
CA LYS A 91 -10.31 -1.89 20.71
C LYS A 91 -11.84 -1.85 20.84
N GLY A 92 -12.51 -2.84 20.25
CA GLY A 92 -13.97 -2.97 20.26
C GLY A 92 -14.72 -1.98 19.36
N LYS A 93 -14.05 -1.00 18.75
CA LYS A 93 -14.66 -0.02 17.85
C LYS A 93 -14.43 -0.40 16.39
N THR A 94 -15.42 -0.10 15.54
CA THR A 94 -15.29 -0.22 14.08
C THR A 94 -15.05 1.15 13.49
N TYR A 95 -14.01 1.26 12.67
CA TYR A 95 -13.65 2.45 11.89
C TYR A 95 -13.90 2.17 10.42
N ARG A 96 -14.27 3.21 9.68
CA ARG A 96 -14.55 3.14 8.25
C ARG A 96 -14.18 4.47 7.59
N SER A 97 -13.53 4.41 6.44
CA SER A 97 -13.27 5.58 5.59
C SER A 97 -13.44 5.20 4.12
N SER A 98 -13.90 6.16 3.32
CA SER A 98 -13.85 6.11 1.86
C SER A 98 -12.47 6.54 1.38
N ILE A 99 -11.82 5.72 0.57
CA ILE A 99 -10.47 5.93 0.04
C ILE A 99 -10.52 5.83 -1.47
N ARG A 100 -9.81 6.73 -2.17
CA ARG A 100 -9.68 6.70 -3.62
C ARG A 100 -8.58 5.70 -4.01
N ILE A 101 -8.94 4.68 -4.79
CA ILE A 101 -8.01 3.66 -5.30
C ILE A 101 -7.87 3.83 -6.80
N VAL A 102 -6.63 3.89 -7.30
CA VAL A 102 -6.35 4.01 -8.74
C VAL A 102 -6.85 2.80 -9.52
N ARG A 103 -7.26 3.03 -10.77
CA ARG A 103 -7.79 1.97 -11.65
C ARG A 103 -6.81 1.53 -12.73
N LEU A 104 -5.85 2.38 -13.07
CA LEU A 104 -4.92 2.15 -14.18
C LEU A 104 -3.57 1.60 -13.68
N ALA A 105 -3.02 0.63 -14.39
CA ALA A 105 -1.77 -0.02 -14.01
C ALA A 105 -0.58 0.96 -13.95
N GLU A 106 -0.53 1.93 -14.86
CA GLU A 106 0.48 2.99 -14.90
C GLU A 106 0.49 3.90 -13.68
N GLN A 107 -0.64 4.02 -12.96
CA GLN A 107 -0.76 4.89 -11.77
C GLN A 107 -0.32 4.18 -10.48
N ILE A 108 -0.21 2.85 -10.49
CA ILE A 108 0.09 2.03 -9.32
C ILE A 108 1.43 2.38 -8.65
N PRO A 109 2.55 2.53 -9.39
CA PRO A 109 3.83 2.83 -8.75
C PRO A 109 3.78 4.12 -7.91
N ASP A 110 3.14 5.15 -8.44
CA ASP A 110 3.02 6.44 -7.76
C ASP A 110 1.98 6.40 -6.64
N PHE A 111 0.88 5.66 -6.83
CA PHE A 111 -0.08 5.38 -5.77
C PHE A 111 0.58 4.72 -4.55
N CYS A 112 1.34 3.64 -4.78
CA CYS A 112 2.11 2.96 -3.74
C CYS A 112 3.06 3.93 -3.02
N ARG A 113 3.83 4.72 -3.78
CA ARG A 113 4.76 5.71 -3.20
C ARG A 113 4.04 6.76 -2.35
N LYS A 114 2.92 7.34 -2.81
CA LYS A 114 2.19 8.36 -2.05
C LYS A 114 1.61 7.79 -0.75
N VAL A 115 1.04 6.59 -0.78
CA VAL A 115 0.56 5.92 0.43
C VAL A 115 1.72 5.68 1.40
N CYS A 116 2.86 5.14 0.93
CA CYS A 116 4.04 4.95 1.76
C CYS A 116 4.52 6.25 2.39
N GLY A 117 4.50 7.35 1.63
CA GLY A 117 4.81 8.70 2.12
C GLY A 117 3.87 9.16 3.23
N LYS A 118 2.55 9.03 3.04
CA LYS A 118 1.54 9.35 4.07
C LYS A 118 1.70 8.51 5.33
N LEU A 119 2.09 7.24 5.19
CA LEU A 119 2.36 6.34 6.31
C LEU A 119 3.79 6.44 6.85
N GLN A 120 4.59 7.35 6.31
CA GLN A 120 5.98 7.62 6.70
C GLN A 120 6.83 6.33 6.75
N CYS A 121 6.62 5.45 5.77
CA CYS A 121 7.38 4.22 5.59
C CYS A 121 8.16 4.26 4.29
N CYS A 122 9.03 3.26 4.08
CA CYS A 122 9.82 3.16 2.85
C CYS A 122 8.90 3.14 1.62
N PRO A 123 9.20 3.88 0.53
CA PRO A 123 8.38 3.85 -0.70
C PRO A 123 8.30 2.45 -1.33
N ASN A 124 9.25 1.57 -1.00
CA ASN A 124 9.25 0.18 -1.43
C ASN A 124 8.59 -0.78 -0.42
N LEU A 125 8.04 -0.33 0.72
CA LEU A 125 7.44 -1.24 1.70
C LEU A 125 6.31 -2.07 1.09
N PHE A 126 5.45 -1.44 0.30
CA PHE A 126 4.55 -2.15 -0.59
C PHE A 126 4.63 -1.51 -1.98
N SER A 127 4.92 -2.31 -3.00
CA SER A 127 5.20 -1.76 -4.34
C SER A 127 5.07 -2.85 -5.41
N PRO A 128 4.95 -2.48 -6.70
CA PRO A 128 5.00 -3.45 -7.80
C PRO A 128 6.40 -4.09 -7.98
N VAL A 129 7.41 -3.63 -7.25
CA VAL A 129 8.80 -4.11 -7.35
C VAL A 129 9.16 -4.93 -6.11
N GLN A 130 9.67 -6.14 -6.35
CA GLN A 130 10.22 -6.97 -5.28
C GLN A 130 11.63 -6.50 -4.92
N VAL A 131 11.89 -6.35 -3.62
CA VAL A 131 13.22 -6.03 -3.08
C VAL A 131 13.82 -7.30 -2.49
N THR A 132 14.73 -7.94 -3.25
CA THR A 132 15.37 -9.21 -2.86
C THR A 132 16.71 -9.01 -2.12
N GLY A 133 17.34 -7.84 -2.27
CA GLY A 133 18.63 -7.49 -1.67
C GLY A 133 18.55 -6.28 -0.74
N GLN A 134 19.55 -5.40 -0.83
CA GLN A 134 19.52 -4.12 -0.13
C GLN A 134 18.44 -3.22 -0.74
N CYS A 135 17.68 -2.54 0.12
CA CYS A 135 16.66 -1.60 -0.34
C CYS A 135 17.32 -0.44 -1.11
N PRO A 136 16.83 -0.06 -2.31
CA PRO A 136 17.38 1.06 -3.09
C PRO A 136 17.42 2.39 -2.32
N GLU A 137 16.46 2.57 -1.42
CA GLU A 137 16.36 3.76 -0.56
C GLU A 137 17.29 3.71 0.66
N SER A 138 18.08 2.64 0.80
CA SER A 138 18.92 2.39 1.98
C SER A 138 18.16 2.53 3.31
N CYS A 139 16.87 2.18 3.31
CA CYS A 139 15.97 2.43 4.45
C CYS A 139 16.29 1.58 5.69
N SER A 140 17.23 0.64 5.61
CA SER A 140 17.72 -0.14 6.75
C SER A 140 18.40 0.71 7.82
N MET A 141 18.91 1.88 7.45
CA MET A 141 19.52 2.84 8.39
C MET A 141 18.48 3.61 9.21
N GLN A 142 17.20 3.53 8.84
CA GLN A 142 16.12 4.20 9.54
C GLN A 142 15.74 3.42 10.79
N THR A 143 16.16 3.89 11.95
CA THR A 143 15.71 3.35 13.23
C THR A 143 14.43 4.08 13.68
N LYS A 144 13.54 3.37 14.38
CA LYS A 144 12.35 3.96 15.01
C LYS A 144 12.79 4.97 16.08
N THR A 145 13.10 6.20 15.69
CA THR A 145 13.42 7.26 16.66
C THR A 145 13.04 8.64 16.13
N LYS A 146 12.04 9.20 16.81
CA LYS A 146 11.65 10.62 16.97
C LYS A 146 11.35 11.43 15.70
N TYR A 147 10.05 11.65 15.47
CA TYR A 147 9.60 13.00 15.13
C TYR A 147 8.95 13.59 16.38
N SER A 148 9.76 14.28 17.18
CA SER A 148 9.27 15.38 17.99
C SER A 148 8.74 16.43 17.02
N GLU A 149 7.49 16.86 17.22
CA GLU A 149 6.91 18.14 16.76
C GLU A 149 7.07 18.50 15.28
N CYS A 150 5.97 18.36 14.53
CA CYS A 150 5.60 19.42 13.59
C CYS A 150 4.36 20.07 14.19
N VAL A 151 4.52 21.37 14.46
CA VAL A 151 3.57 22.38 14.95
C VAL A 151 2.15 22.19 14.42
#